data_AF-A0A7C3UT04-F1
#
_entry.id   AF-A0A7C3UT04-F1
#
_cell.length_a   1.000
_cell.length_b   1.000
_cell.length_c   1.000
_cell.angle_alpha   90.00
_cell.angle_beta   90.00
_cell.angle_gamma   90.00
#
_symmetry.space_group_name_H-M   'P 1'
#
loop_
_entity.id
_entity.type
_entity.pdbx_description
1 polymer ?
#
loop_
_entity_poly.entity_id
_entity_poly.type
_entity_poly.pdbx_seq_one_letter_code
_entity_poly.pdbx_strand_id
1 'polypeptide(L)'
;MKDNLKIQPGIYLNLFPVNIPEHPIDLMVIERGRYPDLRELGNELKNTIKLYADEDKIYGYGSDAIMLKDKRFKKIEISLYKVPRLTVRMILEGLINKVQSNKYEVIEKKGRCKIFNWDDFKITSDKNVKVFKGFDIRSIFILDSQENKLVFGLIVDVVYAFKDSLNQPLNTYLISNNFGSRTFSEVRQIQGELIRTGINTEIARQRLLEHILPFIESHLEFDLPCGLKVKLSAEPMRVILGDNSL
;
A
#
# COMPACT_ATOMS: atom_id res chain seq x y z
N MET A 1 12.70 -18.46 -17.16
CA MET A 1 13.08 -18.74 -15.76
C MET A 1 13.10 -17.40 -15.04
N LYS A 2 12.29 -17.20 -14.00
CA LYS A 2 12.45 -16.03 -13.12
C LYS A 2 13.75 -16.26 -12.37
N ASP A 3 14.73 -15.38 -12.55
CA ASP A 3 15.87 -15.33 -11.63
C ASP A 3 15.29 -15.01 -10.26
N ASN A 4 15.16 -16.04 -9.42
CA ASN A 4 14.71 -15.87 -8.04
C ASN A 4 15.63 -14.83 -7.41
N LEU A 5 15.08 -13.68 -7.05
CA LEU A 5 15.78 -12.63 -6.33
C LEU A 5 16.43 -13.27 -5.10
N LYS A 6 17.74 -13.49 -5.15
CA LYS A 6 18.49 -14.12 -4.08
C LYS A 6 18.69 -13.09 -2.97
N ILE A 7 17.72 -13.00 -2.07
CA ILE A 7 17.86 -12.21 -0.86
C ILE A 7 18.98 -12.82 -0.01
N GLN A 8 19.92 -11.99 0.42
CA GLN A 8 20.99 -12.41 1.31
C GLN A 8 20.43 -12.86 2.68
N PRO A 9 21.13 -13.71 3.44
CA PRO A 9 20.70 -14.04 4.80
C PRO A 9 20.60 -12.81 5.70
N GLY A 10 19.48 -12.63 6.41
CA GLY A 10 19.27 -11.49 7.30
C GLY A 10 17.83 -11.36 7.81
N ILE A 11 17.60 -10.36 8.66
CA ILE A 11 16.26 -9.95 9.11
C ILE A 11 15.79 -8.84 8.17
N TYR A 12 14.57 -8.97 7.66
CA TYR A 12 13.99 -8.03 6.71
C TYR A 12 12.62 -7.54 7.19
N LEU A 13 12.32 -6.28 6.91
CA LEU A 13 10.99 -5.72 7.05
C LEU A 13 10.27 -5.84 5.71
N ASN A 14 8.94 -5.98 5.74
CA ASN A 14 8.11 -5.87 4.53
C ASN A 14 8.00 -4.42 4.02
N LEU A 15 9.08 -3.64 4.12
CA LEU A 15 9.20 -2.23 3.80
C LEU A 15 10.13 -2.07 2.60
N PHE A 16 9.63 -1.46 1.53
CA PHE A 16 10.33 -1.30 0.27
C PHE A 16 10.59 0.18 0.00
N PRO A 17 11.86 0.63 -0.10
CA PRO A 17 12.19 2.02 -0.39
C PRO A 17 11.58 2.54 -1.70
N VAL A 18 11.07 3.77 -1.68
CA VAL A 18 10.56 4.49 -2.84
C VAL A 18 11.53 5.61 -3.18
N ASN A 19 12.20 5.48 -4.33
CA ASN A 19 13.11 6.47 -4.87
C ASN A 19 12.31 7.55 -5.61
N ILE A 20 12.31 8.75 -5.03
CA ILE A 20 11.64 9.92 -5.59
C ILE A 20 12.70 10.83 -6.20
N PRO A 21 12.60 11.18 -7.49
CA PRO A 21 13.49 12.16 -8.10
C PRO A 21 13.49 13.47 -7.31
N GLU A 22 14.67 14.06 -7.07
CA GLU A 22 14.84 15.31 -6.32
C GLU A 22 14.46 16.56 -7.13
N HIS A 23 13.53 16.43 -8.07
CA HIS A 23 13.03 17.54 -8.85
C HIS A 23 11.88 18.22 -8.11
N PRO A 24 11.84 19.56 -8.10
CA PRO A 24 10.68 20.25 -7.59
C PRO A 24 9.46 19.96 -8.49
N ILE A 25 8.29 19.99 -7.88
CA ILE A 25 7.02 19.81 -8.58
C ILE A 25 6.12 21.03 -8.40
N ASP A 26 5.25 21.23 -9.37
CA ASP A 26 4.22 22.24 -9.32
C ASP A 26 3.01 21.73 -8.53
N LEU A 27 2.65 22.46 -7.47
CA LEU A 27 1.43 22.23 -6.70
C LEU A 27 0.60 23.50 -6.59
N MET A 28 -0.67 23.34 -6.23
CA MET A 28 -1.54 24.45 -5.82
C MET A 28 -1.62 24.47 -4.31
N VAL A 29 -1.52 25.64 -3.68
CA VAL A 29 -1.60 25.77 -2.22
C VAL A 29 -2.54 26.89 -1.79
N ILE A 30 -3.20 26.68 -0.66
CA ILE A 30 -3.96 27.71 0.05
C ILE A 30 -3.88 27.51 1.56
N GLU A 31 -4.13 28.55 2.33
CA GLU A 31 -4.29 28.49 3.78
C GLU A 31 -5.50 27.63 4.15
N ARG A 32 -5.31 26.70 5.09
CA ARG A 32 -6.36 25.79 5.56
C ARG A 32 -7.56 26.51 6.16
N GLY A 33 -7.33 27.65 6.82
CA GLY A 33 -8.40 28.45 7.42
C GLY A 33 -9.48 28.92 6.42
N ARG A 34 -9.18 28.94 5.11
CA ARG A 34 -10.15 29.32 4.07
C ARG A 34 -11.13 28.21 3.71
N TYR A 35 -10.78 26.96 3.99
CA TYR A 35 -11.61 25.79 3.71
C TYR A 35 -11.54 24.81 4.90
N PRO A 36 -12.30 25.09 5.99
CA PRO A 36 -12.30 24.25 7.18
C PRO A 36 -12.86 22.84 6.89
N ASP A 37 -13.79 22.71 5.94
CA ASP A 37 -14.30 21.43 5.45
C ASP A 37 -13.85 21.15 4.01
N LEU A 38 -12.95 20.18 3.83
CA LEU A 38 -12.48 19.76 2.52
C LEU A 38 -13.51 18.93 1.74
N ARG A 39 -14.57 18.41 2.39
CA ARG A 39 -15.57 17.58 1.71
C ARG A 39 -16.41 18.40 0.74
N GLU A 40 -16.83 19.59 1.16
CA GLU A 40 -17.57 20.52 0.32
C GLU A 40 -16.75 20.91 -0.90
N LEU A 41 -15.51 21.35 -0.68
CA LEU A 41 -14.60 21.68 -1.77
C LEU A 41 -14.33 20.46 -2.67
N GLY A 42 -14.16 19.27 -2.10
CA GLY A 42 -13.95 18.03 -2.86
C GLY A 42 -15.12 17.67 -3.76
N ASN A 43 -16.37 17.88 -3.31
CA ASN A 43 -17.58 17.58 -4.09
C ASN A 43 -17.76 18.50 -5.30
N GLU A 44 -17.20 19.71 -5.26
CA GLU A 44 -17.24 20.66 -6.37
C GLU A 44 -16.16 20.39 -7.44
N LEU A 45 -15.14 19.61 -7.10
CA LEU A 45 -13.98 19.39 -7.96
C LEU A 45 -14.13 18.13 -8.82
N LYS A 46 -13.44 18.14 -9.96
CA LYS A 46 -13.29 16.93 -10.79
C LYS A 46 -12.48 15.88 -10.03
N ASN A 47 -12.77 14.60 -10.29
CA ASN A 47 -12.04 13.46 -9.71
C ASN A 47 -10.53 13.46 -10.01
N THR A 48 -10.12 14.20 -11.06
CA THR A 48 -8.73 14.43 -11.49
C THR A 48 -7.97 15.42 -10.60
N ILE A 49 -8.66 16.15 -9.73
CA ILE A 49 -8.06 17.07 -8.74
C ILE A 49 -8.15 16.38 -7.37
N LYS A 50 -7.01 16.29 -6.70
CA LYS A 50 -6.90 15.76 -5.34
C LYS A 50 -6.50 16.88 -4.39
N LEU A 51 -7.01 16.79 -3.17
CA LEU A 51 -6.74 17.74 -2.10
C LEU A 51 -6.14 17.02 -0.90
N TYR A 52 -5.19 17.67 -0.23
CA TYR A 52 -4.59 17.17 1.00
C TYR A 52 -4.34 18.32 1.96
N ALA A 53 -4.92 18.26 3.15
CA ALA A 53 -4.59 19.18 4.23
C ALA A 53 -3.38 18.67 5.01
N ASP A 54 -2.37 19.52 5.16
CA ASP A 54 -1.27 19.32 6.08
C ASP A 54 -1.08 20.60 6.89
N GLU A 55 -1.24 20.47 8.21
CA GLU A 55 -1.11 21.58 9.16
C GLU A 55 -1.97 22.80 8.77
N ASP A 56 -1.33 23.92 8.43
CA ASP A 56 -1.92 25.21 8.10
C ASP A 56 -2.23 25.38 6.60
N LYS A 57 -1.95 24.35 5.78
CA LYS A 57 -2.06 24.41 4.31
C LYS A 57 -2.96 23.31 3.75
N ILE A 58 -3.53 23.60 2.59
CA ILE A 58 -4.19 22.64 1.72
C ILE A 58 -3.44 22.63 0.39
N TYR A 59 -2.99 21.45 0.00
CA TYR A 59 -2.33 21.20 -1.27
C TYR A 59 -3.33 20.62 -2.26
N GLY A 60 -3.37 21.18 -3.45
CA GLY A 60 -4.10 20.69 -4.60
C GLY A 60 -3.14 20.17 -5.66
N TYR A 61 -3.43 18.99 -6.19
CA TYR A 61 -2.58 18.30 -7.17
C TYR A 61 -3.43 17.40 -8.09
N GLY A 62 -2.80 16.85 -9.13
CA GLY A 62 -3.50 16.13 -10.20
C GLY A 62 -3.43 16.85 -11.54
N SER A 63 -3.89 16.21 -12.61
CA SER A 63 -3.76 16.72 -13.99
C SER A 63 -4.46 18.06 -14.21
N ASP A 64 -5.56 18.30 -13.50
CA ASP A 64 -6.37 19.52 -13.62
C ASP A 64 -6.18 20.49 -12.45
N ALA A 65 -5.16 20.30 -11.60
CA ALA A 65 -4.98 21.08 -10.38
C ALA A 65 -4.94 22.59 -10.64
N ILE A 66 -4.45 23.02 -11.81
CA ILE A 66 -4.39 24.43 -12.20
C ILE A 66 -5.74 25.17 -12.12
N MET A 67 -6.87 24.45 -12.25
CA MET A 67 -8.22 24.98 -12.12
C MET A 67 -8.51 25.52 -10.70
N LEU A 68 -7.73 25.11 -9.69
CA LEU A 68 -7.86 25.64 -8.33
C LEU A 68 -7.48 27.12 -8.20
N LYS A 69 -6.90 27.73 -9.25
CA LYS A 69 -6.72 29.20 -9.32
C LYS A 69 -8.04 29.95 -9.13
N ASP A 70 -9.13 29.45 -9.68
CA ASP A 70 -10.46 30.05 -9.56
C ASP A 70 -10.98 30.01 -8.10
N LYS A 71 -10.43 29.09 -7.30
CA LYS A 71 -10.67 28.93 -5.86
C LYS A 71 -9.60 29.62 -5.00
N ARG A 72 -8.83 30.53 -5.60
CA ARG A 72 -7.76 31.35 -4.97
C ARG A 72 -6.54 30.54 -4.48
N PHE A 73 -6.37 29.31 -4.93
CA PHE A 73 -5.11 28.60 -4.68
C PHE A 73 -4.00 29.26 -5.50
N LYS A 74 -2.80 29.29 -4.93
CA LYS A 74 -1.60 29.82 -5.58
C LYS A 74 -0.72 28.67 -6.05
N LYS A 75 -0.14 28.80 -7.25
CA LYS A 75 0.86 27.86 -7.74
C LYS A 75 2.14 28.02 -6.91
N ILE A 76 2.72 26.91 -6.47
CA ILE A 76 4.03 26.86 -5.82
C ILE A 76 4.88 25.76 -6.46
N GLU A 77 6.19 25.96 -6.38
CA GLU A 77 7.19 24.97 -6.74
C GLU A 77 7.81 24.43 -5.44
N ILE A 78 7.72 23.12 -5.20
CA ILE A 78 8.16 22.52 -3.94
C ILE A 78 8.78 21.13 -4.15
N SER A 79 9.79 20.82 -3.34
CA SER A 79 10.33 19.45 -3.24
C SER A 79 9.42 18.59 -2.37
N LEU A 80 9.12 17.37 -2.81
CA LEU A 80 8.34 16.39 -2.05
C LEU A 80 9.00 16.01 -0.71
N TYR A 81 10.31 16.19 -0.56
CA TYR A 81 11.00 15.98 0.71
C TYR A 81 10.65 17.04 1.78
N LYS A 82 10.12 18.21 1.37
CA LYS A 82 9.70 19.27 2.30
C LYS A 82 8.28 19.08 2.83
N VAL A 83 7.50 18.17 2.26
CA VAL A 83 6.09 17.89 2.61
C VAL A 83 5.83 16.38 2.73
N PRO A 84 6.54 15.68 3.63
CA PRO A 84 6.62 14.21 3.60
C PRO A 84 5.26 13.52 3.79
N ARG A 85 4.33 14.11 4.54
CA ARG A 85 2.97 13.59 4.73
C ARG A 85 2.14 13.60 3.44
N LEU A 86 2.24 14.67 2.66
CA LEU A 86 1.66 14.74 1.32
C LEU A 86 2.33 13.70 0.41
N THR A 87 3.65 13.60 0.47
CA THR A 87 4.42 12.68 -0.36
C THR A 87 4.03 11.23 -0.17
N VAL A 88 3.89 10.75 1.07
CA VAL A 88 3.40 9.37 1.32
C VAL A 88 1.97 9.16 0.83
N ARG A 89 1.12 10.18 0.90
CA ARG A 89 -0.23 10.11 0.33
C ARG A 89 -0.18 9.94 -1.19
N MET A 90 0.64 10.74 -1.88
CA MET A 90 0.82 10.66 -3.32
C MET A 90 1.41 9.33 -3.77
N ILE A 91 2.37 8.77 -3.02
CA ILE A 91 2.93 7.43 -3.28
C ILE A 91 1.82 6.37 -3.24
N LEU A 92 1.01 6.38 -2.18
CA LEU A 92 -0.08 5.41 -2.03
C LEU A 92 -1.11 5.55 -3.15
N GLU A 93 -1.50 6.78 -3.51
CA GLU A 93 -2.44 7.04 -4.61
C GLU A 93 -1.87 6.62 -5.97
N GLY A 94 -0.59 6.91 -6.25
CA GLY A 94 0.08 6.50 -7.48
C GLY A 94 0.10 4.98 -7.63
N LEU A 95 0.42 4.25 -6.55
CA LEU A 95 0.38 2.80 -6.57
C LEU A 95 -1.05 2.26 -6.72
N ILE A 96 -2.04 2.86 -6.05
CA ILE A 96 -3.47 2.51 -6.21
C ILE A 96 -3.90 2.61 -7.68
N ASN A 97 -3.59 3.72 -8.34
CA ASN A 97 -3.91 3.92 -9.75
C ASN A 97 -3.25 2.84 -10.63
N LYS A 98 -2.01 2.48 -10.32
CA LYS A 98 -1.27 1.43 -11.04
C LYS A 98 -1.85 0.03 -10.83
N VAL A 99 -2.27 -0.33 -9.63
CA VAL A 99 -2.82 -1.68 -9.36
C VAL A 99 -4.25 -1.83 -9.86
N GLN A 100 -5.04 -0.75 -9.91
CA GLN A 100 -6.40 -0.76 -10.46
C GLN A 100 -6.42 -1.15 -11.94
N SER A 101 -5.38 -0.78 -12.71
CA SER A 101 -5.26 -1.26 -14.11
C SER A 101 -4.99 -2.77 -14.22
N ASN A 102 -4.64 -3.44 -13.11
CA ASN A 102 -4.24 -4.84 -13.06
C ASN A 102 -5.30 -5.75 -12.38
N LYS A 103 -6.60 -5.41 -12.52
CA LYS A 103 -7.76 -6.16 -11.97
C LYS A 103 -7.87 -6.23 -10.45
N TYR A 104 -7.07 -5.46 -9.71
CA TYR A 104 -7.23 -5.37 -8.27
C TYR A 104 -8.37 -4.41 -7.93
N GLU A 105 -9.30 -4.87 -7.09
CA GLU A 105 -10.23 -3.99 -6.41
C GLU A 105 -9.56 -3.40 -5.17
N VAL A 106 -9.77 -2.10 -4.95
CA VAL A 106 -9.12 -1.34 -3.87
C VAL A 106 -10.14 -0.95 -2.81
N ILE A 107 -9.86 -1.35 -1.57
CA ILE A 107 -10.60 -0.95 -0.38
C ILE A 107 -9.75 0.06 0.39
N GLU A 108 -10.04 1.35 0.19
CA GLU A 108 -9.31 2.45 0.82
C GLU A 108 -9.68 2.61 2.30
N LYS A 109 -8.66 2.93 3.11
CA LYS A 109 -8.79 3.41 4.49
C LYS A 109 -7.83 4.57 4.69
N LYS A 110 -7.96 5.30 5.80
CA LYS A 110 -7.09 6.43 6.11
C LYS A 110 -5.62 5.97 6.19
N GLY A 111 -4.79 6.42 5.24
CA GLY A 111 -3.35 6.15 5.19
C GLY A 111 -2.94 4.72 4.80
N ARG A 112 -3.88 3.88 4.36
CA ARG A 112 -3.62 2.49 3.93
C ARG A 112 -4.68 2.02 2.95
N CYS A 113 -4.37 1.07 2.10
CA CYS A 113 -5.38 0.40 1.29
C CYS A 113 -5.23 -1.12 1.39
N LYS A 114 -6.34 -1.82 1.20
CA LYS A 114 -6.30 -3.26 0.92
C LYS A 114 -6.65 -3.46 -0.53
N ILE A 115 -5.94 -4.36 -1.19
CA ILE A 115 -6.20 -4.72 -2.57
C ILE A 115 -6.46 -6.21 -2.70
N PHE A 116 -7.44 -6.58 -3.51
CA PHE A 116 -7.83 -7.97 -3.75
C PHE A 116 -8.05 -8.22 -5.24
N ASN A 117 -7.56 -9.36 -5.73
CA ASN A 117 -7.98 -9.88 -7.01
C ASN A 117 -9.09 -10.91 -6.74
N TRP A 118 -10.35 -10.51 -6.95
CA TRP A 118 -11.50 -11.39 -6.67
C TRP A 118 -11.65 -12.54 -7.66
N ASP A 119 -10.90 -12.54 -8.76
CA ASP A 119 -10.88 -13.66 -9.72
C ASP A 119 -9.86 -14.75 -9.32
N ASP A 120 -8.91 -14.44 -8.41
CA ASP A 120 -7.90 -15.38 -7.92
C ASP A 120 -8.20 -15.84 -6.50
N PHE A 121 -8.79 -17.03 -6.38
CA PHE A 121 -9.14 -17.63 -5.10
C PHE A 121 -8.83 -19.12 -5.05
N LYS A 122 -8.64 -19.59 -3.82
CA LYS A 122 -8.66 -21.01 -3.48
C LYS A 122 -9.98 -21.33 -2.78
N ILE A 123 -10.47 -22.55 -2.94
CA ILE A 123 -11.70 -23.01 -2.32
C ILE A 123 -11.39 -24.20 -1.41
N THR A 124 -12.09 -24.29 -0.28
CA THR A 124 -12.03 -25.46 0.60
C THR A 124 -12.61 -26.69 -0.09
N SER A 125 -12.20 -27.88 0.35
CA SER A 125 -12.57 -29.18 -0.21
C SER A 125 -14.08 -29.45 -0.16
N ASP A 126 -14.74 -28.93 0.86
CA ASP A 126 -16.20 -28.95 1.04
C ASP A 126 -16.94 -27.90 0.20
N LYS A 127 -16.20 -27.04 -0.53
CA LYS A 127 -16.70 -25.94 -1.37
C LYS A 127 -17.46 -24.85 -0.60
N ASN A 128 -17.35 -24.81 0.72
CA ASN A 128 -18.09 -23.85 1.54
C ASN A 128 -17.43 -22.48 1.63
N VAL A 129 -16.10 -22.40 1.54
CA VAL A 129 -15.35 -21.15 1.74
C VAL A 129 -14.41 -20.89 0.57
N LYS A 130 -14.55 -19.71 -0.04
CA LYS A 130 -13.59 -19.12 -0.98
C LYS A 130 -12.64 -18.21 -0.21
N VAL A 131 -11.34 -18.41 -0.40
CA VAL A 131 -10.25 -17.68 0.23
C VAL A 131 -9.53 -16.85 -0.82
N PHE A 132 -9.63 -15.53 -0.68
CA PHE A 132 -9.02 -14.55 -1.58
C PHE A 132 -7.77 -13.99 -0.93
N LYS A 133 -6.65 -14.05 -1.65
CA LYS A 133 -5.40 -13.42 -1.22
C LYS A 133 -5.40 -11.96 -1.68
N GLY A 134 -4.91 -11.09 -0.83
CA GLY A 134 -4.75 -9.67 -1.12
C GLY A 134 -3.53 -9.09 -0.41
N PHE A 135 -3.35 -7.79 -0.55
CA PHE A 135 -2.27 -7.04 0.09
C PHE A 135 -2.82 -5.86 0.89
N ASP A 136 -2.32 -5.67 2.10
CA ASP A 136 -2.47 -4.43 2.86
C ASP A 136 -1.24 -3.57 2.62
N ILE A 137 -1.47 -2.39 2.05
CA ILE A 137 -0.42 -1.51 1.58
C ILE A 137 -0.47 -0.21 2.36
N ARG A 138 0.69 0.24 2.84
CA ARG A 138 0.85 1.52 3.55
C ARG A 138 2.06 2.24 2.99
N SER A 139 2.01 3.56 2.91
CA SER A 139 3.19 4.36 2.63
C SER A 139 3.62 5.09 3.90
N ILE A 140 4.93 5.12 4.14
CA ILE A 140 5.55 5.75 5.30
C ILE A 140 6.78 6.56 4.88
N PHE A 141 7.24 7.42 5.77
CA PHE A 141 8.56 8.05 5.68
C PHE A 141 9.27 7.88 7.02
N ILE A 142 10.58 7.71 6.98
CA ILE A 142 11.46 7.62 8.16
C ILE A 142 12.65 8.54 7.96
N LEU A 143 13.21 9.06 9.06
CA LEU A 143 14.47 9.79 9.02
C LEU A 143 15.60 8.78 9.18
N ASP A 144 16.45 8.66 8.16
CA ASP A 144 17.74 8.03 8.29
C ASP A 144 18.66 8.98 9.05
N SER A 145 18.97 8.65 10.29
CA SER A 145 19.82 9.47 11.16
C SER A 145 21.28 9.49 10.73
N GLN A 146 21.76 8.48 9.99
CA GLN A 146 23.15 8.42 9.53
C GLN A 146 23.36 9.36 8.35
N GLU A 147 22.44 9.33 7.38
CA GLU A 147 22.51 10.23 6.22
C GLU A 147 21.86 11.60 6.46
N ASN A 148 21.10 11.75 7.56
CA ASN A 148 20.22 12.89 7.83
C ASN A 148 19.26 13.17 6.66
N LYS A 149 18.66 12.11 6.12
CA LYS A 149 17.75 12.16 4.97
C LYS A 149 16.44 11.45 5.25
N LEU A 150 15.37 11.94 4.64
CA LEU A 150 14.08 11.25 4.66
C LEU A 150 14.10 10.11 3.63
N VAL A 151 13.76 8.91 4.11
CA VAL A 151 13.54 7.74 3.27
C VAL A 151 12.04 7.48 3.21
N PHE A 152 11.50 7.44 2.00
CA PHE A 152 10.12 7.04 1.76
C PHE A 152 10.05 5.54 1.51
N GLY A 153 8.98 4.90 1.97
CA GLY A 153 8.82 3.47 1.75
C GLY A 153 7.37 3.02 1.67
N LEU A 154 7.20 1.83 1.13
CA LEU A 154 5.95 1.10 1.01
C LEU A 154 6.01 -0.16 1.88
N ILE A 155 5.10 -0.27 2.85
CA ILE A 155 4.87 -1.50 3.59
C ILE A 155 3.84 -2.32 2.83
N VAL A 156 4.15 -3.60 2.58
CA VAL A 156 3.24 -4.53 1.89
C VAL A 156 3.10 -5.82 2.69
N ASP A 157 1.92 -6.06 3.25
CA ASP A 157 1.61 -7.27 3.99
C ASP A 157 0.56 -8.12 3.27
N VAL A 158 0.65 -9.44 3.38
CA VAL A 158 -0.37 -10.35 2.85
C VAL A 158 -1.59 -10.33 3.76
N VAL A 159 -2.78 -10.14 3.17
CA VAL A 159 -4.07 -10.23 3.86
C VAL A 159 -5.01 -11.18 3.12
N TYR A 160 -6.05 -11.63 3.80
CA TYR A 160 -7.05 -12.52 3.23
C TYR A 160 -8.45 -11.96 3.43
N ALA A 161 -9.31 -12.22 2.44
CA ALA A 161 -10.74 -12.05 2.54
C ALA A 161 -11.41 -13.40 2.29
N PHE A 162 -12.61 -13.58 2.84
CA PHE A 162 -13.34 -14.83 2.78
C PHE A 162 -14.75 -14.58 2.28
N LYS A 163 -15.24 -15.45 1.39
CA LYS A 163 -16.65 -15.49 1.01
C LYS A 163 -17.18 -16.91 1.08
N ASP A 164 -18.47 -17.08 1.34
CA ASP A 164 -19.10 -18.39 1.25
C ASP A 164 -19.37 -18.82 -0.22
N SER A 165 -20.03 -19.97 -0.39
CA SER A 165 -20.46 -20.48 -1.70
C SER A 165 -21.46 -19.57 -2.42
N LEU A 166 -22.22 -18.76 -1.67
CA LEU A 166 -23.18 -17.76 -2.16
C LEU A 166 -22.54 -16.36 -2.34
N ASN A 167 -21.21 -16.26 -2.26
CA ASN A 167 -20.43 -15.02 -2.33
C ASN A 167 -20.70 -14.01 -1.20
N GLN A 168 -21.30 -14.41 -0.09
CA GLN A 168 -21.46 -13.55 1.08
C GLN A 168 -20.15 -13.44 1.85
N PRO A 169 -19.79 -12.25 2.36
CA PRO A 169 -18.55 -12.05 3.09
C PRO A 169 -18.54 -12.84 4.41
N LEU A 170 -17.41 -13.45 4.73
CA LEU A 170 -17.19 -14.20 5.96
C LEU A 170 -16.06 -13.59 6.79
N ASN A 171 -16.09 -13.86 8.10
CA ASN A 171 -14.96 -13.68 9.00
C ASN A 171 -14.57 -15.04 9.60
N THR A 172 -13.44 -15.09 10.31
CA THR A 172 -12.89 -16.33 10.88
C THR A 172 -13.85 -16.99 11.88
N TYR A 173 -14.58 -16.20 12.67
CA TYR A 173 -15.58 -16.69 13.61
C TYR A 173 -16.73 -17.39 12.89
N LEU A 174 -17.30 -16.78 11.85
CA LEU A 174 -18.37 -17.36 11.04
C LEU A 174 -17.92 -18.66 10.35
N ILE A 175 -16.69 -18.73 9.87
CA ILE A 175 -16.15 -19.95 9.26
C ILE A 175 -16.14 -21.10 10.28
N SER A 176 -15.57 -20.85 11.46
CA SER A 176 -15.48 -21.86 12.52
C SER A 176 -16.86 -22.28 13.02
N ASN A 177 -17.80 -21.35 13.17
CA ASN A 177 -19.13 -21.61 13.71
C ASN A 177 -20.05 -22.32 12.71
N ASN A 178 -20.04 -21.91 11.45
CA ASN A 178 -21.00 -22.39 10.45
C ASN A 178 -20.52 -23.63 9.70
N PHE A 179 -19.20 -23.81 9.55
CA PHE A 179 -18.61 -24.92 8.77
C PHE A 179 -17.71 -25.85 9.60
N GLY A 180 -17.44 -25.50 10.86
CA GLY A 180 -16.69 -26.34 11.80
C GLY A 180 -15.17 -26.26 11.67
N SER A 181 -14.49 -26.98 12.58
CA SER A 181 -13.03 -26.92 12.77
C SER A 181 -12.23 -27.44 11.58
N ARG A 182 -12.79 -28.40 10.82
CA ARG A 182 -12.14 -28.97 9.64
C ARG A 182 -11.98 -27.92 8.54
N THR A 183 -13.07 -27.25 8.16
CA THR A 183 -13.06 -26.20 7.14
C THR A 183 -12.19 -25.03 7.58
N PHE A 184 -12.28 -24.64 8.86
CA PHE A 184 -11.40 -23.61 9.40
C PHE A 184 -9.91 -23.98 9.32
N SER A 185 -9.55 -25.23 9.62
CA SER A 185 -8.17 -25.72 9.49
C SER A 185 -7.70 -25.70 8.04
N GLU A 186 -8.56 -26.07 7.09
CA GLU A 186 -8.25 -26.01 5.66
C GLU A 186 -8.04 -24.58 5.18
N VAL A 187 -8.85 -23.61 5.64
CA VAL A 187 -8.63 -22.18 5.37
C VAL A 187 -7.24 -21.76 5.84
N ARG A 188 -6.84 -22.16 7.06
CA ARG A 188 -5.51 -21.84 7.59
C ARG A 188 -4.37 -22.52 6.81
N GLN A 189 -4.60 -23.71 6.26
CA GLN A 189 -3.66 -24.36 5.34
C GLN A 189 -3.55 -23.60 4.01
N ILE A 190 -4.67 -23.13 3.45
CA ILE A 190 -4.70 -22.30 2.24
C ILE A 190 -3.92 -20.99 2.46
N GLN A 191 -4.02 -20.39 3.64
CA GLN A 191 -3.27 -19.19 4.05
C GLN A 191 -1.79 -19.47 4.38
N GLY A 192 -1.37 -20.74 4.37
CA GLY A 192 -0.04 -21.20 4.74
C GLY A 192 0.24 -21.19 6.25
N GLU A 193 -0.71 -20.86 7.11
CA GLU A 193 -0.51 -20.79 8.56
C GLU A 193 -0.38 -22.17 9.21
N LEU A 194 -1.02 -23.18 8.63
CA LEU A 194 -0.92 -24.57 9.04
C LEU A 194 -0.26 -25.40 7.94
N ILE A 195 0.61 -26.30 8.36
CA ILE A 195 1.18 -27.39 7.56
C ILE A 195 0.73 -28.73 8.15
N ARG A 196 1.02 -29.84 7.45
CA ARG A 196 0.61 -31.19 7.91
C ARG A 196 1.09 -31.52 9.33
N THR A 197 2.24 -31.00 9.73
CA THR A 197 2.88 -31.26 11.02
C THR A 197 2.52 -30.24 12.11
N GLY A 198 1.69 -29.24 11.83
CA GLY A 198 1.27 -28.23 12.81
C GLY A 198 1.36 -26.79 12.31
N ILE A 199 1.81 -25.88 13.17
CA ILE A 199 1.96 -24.45 12.86
C ILE A 199 3.16 -24.25 11.93
N ASN A 200 2.98 -23.42 10.90
CA ASN A 200 4.06 -23.05 10.01
C ASN A 200 4.92 -21.92 10.61
N THR A 201 6.10 -22.25 11.11
CA THR A 201 7.07 -21.27 11.65
C THR A 201 7.73 -20.42 10.57
N GLU A 202 7.67 -20.85 9.30
CA GLU A 202 8.33 -20.19 8.16
C GLU A 202 7.37 -19.32 7.34
N ILE A 203 6.12 -19.13 7.81
CA ILE A 203 5.08 -18.46 7.03
C ILE A 203 5.45 -17.01 6.66
N ALA A 204 6.19 -16.31 7.52
CA ALA A 204 6.66 -14.96 7.23
C ALA A 204 7.61 -14.95 6.01
N ARG A 205 8.60 -15.87 6.00
CA ARG A 205 9.55 -16.01 4.89
C ARG A 205 8.85 -16.45 3.60
N GLN A 206 7.93 -17.41 3.69
CA GLN A 206 7.14 -17.87 2.54
C GLN A 206 6.30 -16.73 1.95
N ARG A 207 5.58 -15.97 2.79
CA ARG A 207 4.80 -14.80 2.33
C ARG A 207 5.67 -13.75 1.65
N LEU A 208 6.85 -13.46 2.20
CA LEU A 208 7.79 -12.54 1.58
C LEU A 208 8.18 -13.02 0.17
N LEU A 209 8.72 -14.23 0.07
CA LEU A 209 9.29 -14.75 -1.18
C LEU A 209 8.24 -15.11 -2.24
N GLU A 210 7.14 -15.72 -1.83
CA GLU A 210 6.15 -16.30 -2.75
C GLU A 210 5.03 -15.34 -3.11
N HIS A 211 4.82 -14.26 -2.33
CA HIS A 211 3.69 -13.36 -2.52
C HIS A 211 4.11 -11.89 -2.61
N ILE A 212 4.86 -11.38 -1.62
CA ILE A 212 5.19 -9.96 -1.55
C ILE A 212 6.19 -9.57 -2.64
N LEU A 213 7.33 -10.27 -2.77
CA LEU A 213 8.33 -9.92 -3.79
C LEU A 213 7.76 -9.98 -5.22
N PRO A 214 7.02 -11.02 -5.65
CA PRO A 214 6.40 -11.00 -6.96
C PRO A 214 5.42 -9.84 -7.18
N PHE A 215 4.73 -9.42 -6.12
CA PHE A 215 3.88 -8.23 -6.17
C PHE A 215 4.71 -6.96 -6.36
N ILE A 216 5.79 -6.79 -5.60
CA ILE A 216 6.70 -5.63 -5.73
C ILE A 216 7.36 -5.59 -7.12
N GLU A 217 7.87 -6.72 -7.61
CA GLU A 217 8.51 -6.86 -8.93
C GLU A 217 7.61 -6.44 -10.09
N SER A 218 6.29 -6.65 -9.97
CA SER A 218 5.32 -6.24 -10.99
C SER A 218 4.96 -4.75 -10.93
N HIS A 219 5.43 -4.02 -9.92
CA HIS A 219 5.10 -2.61 -9.65
C HIS A 219 6.34 -1.76 -9.32
N LEU A 220 7.51 -2.10 -9.89
CA LEU A 220 8.78 -1.41 -9.63
C LEU A 220 8.79 0.07 -10.06
N GLU A 221 7.89 0.48 -10.96
CA GLU A 221 7.76 1.87 -11.39
C GLU A 221 6.28 2.25 -11.53
N PHE A 222 5.93 3.45 -11.09
CA PHE A 222 4.61 4.04 -11.24
C PHE A 222 4.67 5.56 -11.19
N ASP A 223 3.62 6.21 -11.69
CA ASP A 223 3.51 7.67 -11.70
C ASP A 223 2.74 8.15 -10.47
N LEU A 224 3.26 9.18 -9.81
CA LEU A 224 2.52 9.91 -8.78
C LEU A 224 1.40 10.73 -9.44
N PRO A 225 0.34 11.11 -8.68
CA PRO A 225 -0.75 11.93 -9.21
C PRO A 225 -0.31 13.29 -9.80
N CYS A 226 0.88 13.80 -9.46
CA CYS A 226 1.47 15.01 -10.06
C CYS A 226 2.21 14.74 -11.39
N GLY A 227 2.20 13.51 -11.91
CA GLY A 227 2.90 13.12 -13.13
C GLY A 227 4.37 12.75 -12.93
N LEU A 228 4.90 12.86 -11.71
CA LEU A 228 6.28 12.46 -11.41
C LEU A 228 6.39 10.93 -11.36
N LYS A 229 7.28 10.36 -12.16
CA LYS A 229 7.59 8.92 -12.11
C LYS A 229 8.50 8.60 -10.92
N VAL A 230 8.15 7.57 -10.14
CA VAL A 230 8.96 7.08 -9.02
C VAL A 230 9.36 5.62 -9.23
N LYS A 231 10.41 5.18 -8.52
CA LYS A 231 10.90 3.81 -8.57
C LYS A 231 10.81 3.16 -7.20
N LEU A 232 10.28 1.95 -7.14
CA LEU A 232 10.23 1.11 -5.96
C LEU A 232 11.43 0.15 -5.98
N SER A 233 12.13 0.04 -4.84
CA SER A 233 13.18 -0.96 -4.68
C SER A 233 12.59 -2.36 -4.66
N ALA A 234 13.19 -3.28 -5.42
CA ALA A 234 12.87 -4.71 -5.34
C ALA A 234 13.35 -5.34 -4.04
N GLU A 235 14.36 -4.75 -3.40
CA GLU A 235 14.93 -5.26 -2.16
C GLU A 235 14.18 -4.68 -0.95
N PRO A 236 13.69 -5.53 -0.03
CA PRO A 236 13.12 -5.07 1.23
C PRO A 236 14.21 -4.49 2.13
N MET A 237 13.80 -3.58 3.01
CA MET A 237 14.69 -2.97 4.00
C MET A 237 15.21 -4.04 4.96
N ARG A 238 16.53 -4.16 5.04
CA ARG A 238 17.23 -5.05 5.96
C ARG A 238 17.33 -4.39 7.34
N VAL A 239 17.06 -5.15 8.38
CA VAL A 239 17.34 -4.77 9.76
C VAL A 239 18.77 -5.16 10.09
N ILE A 240 19.58 -4.18 10.46
CA ILE A 240 20.92 -4.38 11.00
C ILE A 240 20.79 -4.22 12.52
N LEU A 241 21.02 -5.31 13.25
CA LEU A 241 21.12 -5.24 14.70
C LEU A 241 22.45 -4.56 15.03
N GLY A 242 22.38 -3.35 15.60
CA GLY A 242 23.59 -2.70 16.10
C GLY A 242 24.10 -3.48 17.30
N ASP A 243 25.38 -3.87 17.28
CA ASP A 243 26.05 -4.28 18.51
C ASP A 243 26.10 -3.07 19.44
N ASN A 244 25.73 -3.26 20.70
CA ASN A 244 25.91 -2.26 21.75
C ASN A 244 27.41 -2.10 22.02
N SER A 245 28.09 -1.32 21.19
CA SER A 245 29.43 -0.80 21.46
C SER A 245 29.36 0.72 21.54
N LEU A 246 28.81 1.17 22.68
CA LEU A 246 29.16 2.45 23.31
C LEU A 246 30.11 2.15 24.47
#